data_AF-A0A369LGM9-F1
#
_entry.id   AF-A0A369LGM9-F1
#
_cell.length_a   1.000
_cell.length_b   1.000
_cell.length_c   1.000
_cell.angle_alpha   90.00
_cell.angle_beta   90.00
_cell.angle_gamma   90.00
#
_symmetry.space_group_name_H-M   'P 1'
#
loop_
_entity.id
_entity.type
_entity.pdbx_description
1 polymer ?
#
loop_
_entity_poly.entity_id
_entity_poly.type
_entity_poly.pdbx_seq_one_letter_code
_entity_poly.pdbx_strand_id
1 'polypeptide(L)'
;MGKQNDKLGRAAHIKRHTVGTSNEISLSVLDAAKNELEGDAGKDTAARPSRFGHISLFTLPLRRKKSIATPTKERGLPLSSGEFASAEGASAPSSVGKVDIGSPQSGATTVSTQSTRAGAVSLPATAGLGRTSSPKPALSSEDEIARRKARRRRHRVLAAALAVLVGLGLAGAGGWYLYQDHQKHMSQVSQLDGALDLIREADETVVALDGLVAKPLESGSISAADGVLGELPSAVSQLEEADAVARRLSVDLRESGEKEAANQTVAAVAARIALLDSGRQIVEQAQQTDAAARSVREAWQGVIKADGLARDAAALVADTTDENVAASKEKTGAAIEAFLAAQGDLEELVYENPDADLAALLDYVAKRLEAMGCALASDDAFLSKNKEEAVAQNDAYNRADAEAATIAATLPADPAQPVLDAYDQATASIFETYSTARSQAGSADAFLRDYLGTTSK
;
A
#
# COMPACT_ATOMS: atom_id res chain seq x y z
N MET A 1 -54.01 -38.85 -27.63
CA MET A 1 -54.28 -39.76 -28.77
C MET A 1 -55.29 -39.04 -29.66
N GLY A 2 -55.00 -38.59 -30.88
CA GLY A 2 -54.21 -39.19 -31.95
C GLY A 2 -55.15 -39.27 -33.15
N LYS A 3 -55.20 -38.17 -33.93
CA LYS A 3 -56.12 -37.96 -35.06
C LYS A 3 -55.95 -39.04 -36.14
N GLN A 4 -57.05 -39.43 -36.76
CA GLN A 4 -57.04 -39.85 -38.16
C GLN A 4 -57.75 -38.80 -39.01
N ASN A 5 -57.03 -38.37 -40.02
CA ASN A 5 -57.52 -37.59 -41.14
C ASN A 5 -58.41 -38.47 -42.02
N ASP A 6 -59.37 -37.85 -42.70
CA ASP A 6 -59.82 -38.41 -43.95
C ASP A 6 -60.16 -37.32 -44.97
N LYS A 7 -59.87 -37.66 -46.22
CA LYS A 7 -60.44 -37.15 -47.47
C LYS A 7 -59.95 -35.80 -48.01
N LEU A 8 -58.99 -35.94 -48.92
CA LEU A 8 -59.15 -35.68 -50.35
C LEU A 8 -60.49 -35.05 -50.80
N GLY A 9 -60.38 -34.01 -51.61
CA GLY A 9 -61.21 -33.90 -52.82
C GLY A 9 -61.69 -32.51 -53.20
N ARG A 10 -61.00 -31.93 -54.21
CA ARG A 10 -61.51 -31.08 -55.32
C ARG A 10 -62.32 -29.82 -54.96
N ALA A 11 -62.19 -28.67 -55.63
CA ALA A 11 -61.41 -28.21 -56.76
C ALA A 11 -61.59 -26.67 -56.86
N ALA A 12 -60.70 -26.07 -57.66
CA ALA A 12 -60.88 -24.83 -58.43
C ALA A 12 -60.48 -23.46 -57.83
N HIS A 13 -59.50 -22.87 -58.54
CA HIS A 13 -59.40 -21.49 -59.05
C HIS A 13 -58.69 -20.37 -58.25
N ILE A 14 -57.44 -20.10 -58.68
CA ILE A 14 -56.72 -18.84 -58.98
C ILE A 14 -56.82 -17.64 -58.01
N LYS A 15 -55.66 -17.21 -57.46
CA LYS A 15 -55.21 -15.78 -57.42
C LYS A 15 -53.71 -15.62 -57.05
N ARG A 16 -53.25 -14.35 -57.13
CA ARG A 16 -51.91 -13.76 -57.28
C ARG A 16 -50.92 -13.85 -56.08
N HIS A 17 -49.63 -13.61 -56.42
CA HIS A 17 -48.40 -13.29 -55.65
C HIS A 17 -47.54 -14.45 -55.10
N THR A 18 -46.22 -14.40 -55.41
CA THR A 18 -45.00 -14.63 -54.58
C THR A 18 -43.78 -14.92 -55.49
N VAL A 19 -42.65 -14.22 -55.30
CA VAL A 19 -41.35 -14.69 -54.72
C VAL A 19 -40.51 -15.58 -55.66
N GLY A 20 -39.27 -15.13 -55.89
CA GLY A 20 -38.08 -16.00 -55.82
C GLY A 20 -37.60 -16.75 -57.06
N THR A 21 -36.36 -16.38 -57.47
CA THR A 21 -35.23 -17.26 -57.83
C THR A 21 -35.27 -18.16 -59.08
N SER A 22 -34.21 -18.03 -59.88
CA SER A 22 -33.46 -19.12 -60.52
C SER A 22 -31.97 -18.79 -60.28
N ASN A 23 -31.20 -19.53 -59.47
CA ASN A 23 -30.42 -20.76 -59.78
C ASN A 23 -29.81 -20.71 -61.20
N GLU A 24 -28.49 -20.85 -61.41
CA GLU A 24 -27.65 -22.02 -61.07
C GLU A 24 -26.21 -21.61 -60.67
N ILE A 25 -25.68 -22.08 -59.52
CA ILE A 25 -24.69 -23.17 -59.34
C ILE A 25 -23.41 -23.02 -60.20
N SER A 26 -22.29 -22.68 -59.54
CA SER A 26 -20.95 -23.15 -59.88
C SER A 26 -20.07 -23.19 -58.63
N LEU A 27 -19.62 -24.40 -58.30
CA LEU A 27 -18.73 -24.77 -57.19
C LEU A 27 -17.28 -24.38 -57.49
N SER A 28 -16.62 -23.71 -56.56
CA SER A 28 -15.16 -23.71 -56.37
C SER A 28 -14.90 -23.28 -54.93
N VAL A 29 -14.92 -24.22 -53.98
CA VAL A 29 -13.72 -24.87 -53.41
C VAL A 29 -12.70 -23.83 -52.98
N LEU A 30 -12.87 -23.29 -51.76
CA LEU A 30 -11.80 -22.96 -50.79
C LEU A 30 -12.30 -22.22 -49.51
N ASP A 31 -13.61 -22.11 -49.25
CA ASP A 31 -14.13 -21.42 -48.04
C ASP A 31 -14.51 -22.36 -46.87
N ALA A 32 -14.19 -23.66 -46.96
CA ALA A 32 -14.65 -24.68 -46.03
C ALA A 32 -13.58 -25.27 -45.08
N ALA A 33 -12.45 -24.58 -44.86
CA ALA A 33 -11.41 -25.08 -43.93
C ALA A 33 -10.94 -24.07 -42.86
N LYS A 34 -11.70 -22.99 -42.61
CA LYS A 34 -11.48 -22.16 -41.42
C LYS A 34 -12.75 -21.56 -40.82
N ASN A 35 -13.90 -22.18 -41.10
CA ASN A 35 -15.19 -21.88 -40.46
C ASN A 35 -15.68 -23.03 -39.55
N GLU A 36 -14.77 -23.94 -39.14
CA GLU A 36 -15.07 -25.04 -38.21
C GLU A 36 -14.27 -24.93 -36.90
N LEU A 37 -14.13 -23.72 -36.37
CA LEU A 37 -13.91 -23.53 -34.92
C LEU A 37 -14.92 -22.56 -34.32
N GLU A 38 -16.13 -22.50 -34.88
CA GLU A 38 -17.32 -21.99 -34.19
C GLU A 38 -18.45 -23.00 -34.41
N GLY A 39 -18.46 -24.02 -33.55
CA GLY A 39 -19.55 -24.96 -33.41
C GLY A 39 -20.62 -24.38 -32.51
N ASP A 40 -21.80 -24.18 -33.09
CA ASP A 40 -23.06 -23.72 -32.53
C ASP A 40 -23.62 -24.64 -31.43
N ALA A 41 -24.12 -24.04 -30.35
CA ALA A 41 -25.16 -24.58 -29.49
C ALA A 41 -26.11 -23.43 -29.12
N GLY A 42 -27.12 -23.20 -29.96
CA GLY A 42 -28.17 -22.23 -29.70
C GLY A 42 -29.11 -22.61 -28.55
N LYS A 43 -29.57 -21.60 -27.81
CA LYS A 43 -30.99 -21.19 -27.80
C LYS A 43 -31.26 -19.92 -26.99
N ASP A 44 -32.13 -19.11 -27.58
CA ASP A 44 -33.09 -18.20 -26.95
C ASP A 44 -32.59 -16.87 -26.34
N THR A 45 -32.79 -15.81 -27.13
CA THR A 45 -33.35 -14.50 -26.75
C THR A 45 -32.75 -13.73 -25.56
N ALA A 46 -31.95 -12.70 -25.83
CA ALA A 46 -32.07 -11.39 -25.17
C ALA A 46 -31.19 -10.35 -25.88
N ALA A 47 -31.86 -9.42 -26.56
CA ALA A 47 -31.26 -8.16 -26.97
C ALA A 47 -30.81 -7.36 -25.74
N ARG A 48 -29.62 -6.77 -25.79
CA ARG A 48 -29.18 -5.74 -24.83
C ARG A 48 -30.22 -4.61 -24.81
N PRO A 49 -30.81 -4.25 -23.66
CA PRO A 49 -31.63 -3.05 -23.58
C PRO A 49 -30.73 -1.83 -23.41
N SER A 50 -30.83 -0.88 -24.34
CA SER A 50 -30.49 0.52 -24.09
C SER A 50 -31.33 0.98 -22.89
N ARG A 51 -30.69 1.40 -21.78
CA ARG A 51 -31.37 1.60 -20.49
C ARG A 51 -32.13 2.91 -20.32
N PHE A 52 -32.22 3.76 -21.35
CA PHE A 52 -33.14 4.89 -21.36
C PHE A 52 -33.68 5.07 -22.78
N GLY A 53 -34.99 4.93 -22.94
CA GLY A 53 -35.69 4.98 -24.21
C GLY A 53 -36.49 6.28 -24.32
N HIS A 54 -36.06 7.18 -25.19
CA HIS A 54 -36.86 8.31 -25.65
C HIS A 54 -37.92 7.84 -26.67
N ILE A 55 -39.14 8.37 -26.58
CA ILE A 55 -40.15 8.30 -27.64
C ILE A 55 -40.37 9.72 -28.17
N SER A 56 -40.16 9.93 -29.47
CA SER A 56 -40.49 11.21 -30.14
C SER A 56 -41.66 11.00 -31.09
N LEU A 57 -42.75 11.73 -30.86
CA LEU A 57 -43.86 11.88 -31.80
C LEU A 57 -43.78 13.26 -32.47
N PHE A 58 -44.03 13.26 -33.79
CA PHE A 58 -44.16 14.38 -34.73
C PHE A 58 -42.92 14.84 -35.51
N THR A 59 -43.10 14.83 -36.83
CA THR A 59 -42.15 15.14 -37.89
C THR A 59 -42.46 16.46 -38.61
N LEU A 60 -41.39 17.08 -39.12
CA LEU A 60 -41.27 18.02 -40.28
C LEU A 60 -41.21 19.54 -39.95
N PRO A 61 -40.66 20.37 -40.86
CA PRO A 61 -39.21 20.51 -41.12
C PRO A 61 -38.79 22.00 -41.20
N LEU A 62 -37.53 22.39 -41.02
CA LEU A 62 -37.00 23.58 -41.73
C LEU A 62 -35.45 23.72 -41.66
N ARG A 63 -34.88 23.96 -42.86
CA ARG A 63 -33.52 24.41 -43.21
C ARG A 63 -32.95 25.49 -42.24
N ARG A 64 -31.63 25.70 -42.03
CA ARG A 64 -30.55 25.99 -43.00
C ARG A 64 -29.18 26.25 -42.26
N LYS A 65 -28.07 25.77 -42.85
CA LYS A 65 -26.66 26.30 -42.93
C LYS A 65 -25.73 26.52 -41.69
N LYS A 66 -24.68 25.67 -41.65
CA LYS A 66 -23.18 25.87 -41.55
C LYS A 66 -22.59 27.07 -40.77
N SER A 67 -21.57 26.80 -39.93
CA SER A 67 -20.14 26.85 -40.32
C SER A 67 -19.18 26.24 -39.27
N ILE A 68 -18.21 25.49 -39.77
CA ILE A 68 -17.02 24.95 -39.10
C ILE A 68 -15.98 26.06 -38.95
N ALA A 69 -15.31 26.14 -37.79
CA ALA A 69 -13.99 26.75 -37.66
C ALA A 69 -13.17 26.00 -36.59
N THR A 70 -12.04 25.45 -37.01
CA THR A 70 -10.89 25.03 -36.19
C THR A 70 -9.70 25.90 -36.63
N PRO A 71 -8.51 25.80 -36.01
CA PRO A 71 -8.12 26.27 -34.67
C PRO A 71 -6.94 27.26 -34.76
N THR A 72 -6.64 28.03 -33.71
CA THR A 72 -5.37 28.77 -33.61
C THR A 72 -4.69 28.57 -32.26
N LYS A 73 -3.42 28.16 -32.34
CA LYS A 73 -2.45 28.03 -31.26
C LYS A 73 -2.24 29.37 -30.56
N GLU A 74 -2.12 29.34 -29.24
CA GLU A 74 -1.27 30.30 -28.51
C GLU A 74 -0.44 29.55 -27.46
N ARG A 75 0.86 29.86 -27.50
CA ARG A 75 1.89 29.49 -26.53
C ARG A 75 1.81 30.48 -25.37
N GLY A 76 2.18 30.02 -24.18
CA GLY A 76 2.84 30.89 -23.20
C GLY A 76 2.15 30.94 -21.85
N LEU A 77 2.70 30.19 -20.91
CA LEU A 77 2.57 30.41 -19.47
C LEU A 77 3.31 31.72 -19.10
N PRO A 78 2.66 32.71 -18.46
CA PRO A 78 3.37 33.75 -17.74
C PRO A 78 3.66 33.29 -16.31
N LEU A 79 4.93 33.01 -16.03
CA LEU A 79 5.45 33.01 -14.66
C LEU A 79 5.70 34.47 -14.26
N SER A 80 4.97 34.93 -13.25
CA SER A 80 5.16 36.24 -12.62
C SER A 80 6.07 36.09 -11.40
N SER A 81 7.09 36.95 -11.33
CA SER A 81 8.08 37.21 -10.25
C SER A 81 8.95 36.01 -9.83
N GLY A 82 10.23 35.87 -10.19
CA GLY A 82 11.22 36.85 -10.64
C GLY A 82 12.17 37.25 -9.50
N GLU A 83 13.06 36.35 -9.05
CA GLU A 83 14.44 36.68 -8.64
C GLU A 83 15.31 35.40 -8.48
N PHE A 84 16.57 35.46 -8.92
CA PHE A 84 17.58 34.40 -8.88
C PHE A 84 18.92 35.01 -8.45
N ALA A 85 19.65 34.33 -7.55
CA ALA A 85 21.13 34.24 -7.50
C ALA A 85 21.51 33.23 -6.39
N SER A 86 21.83 31.96 -6.68
CA SER A 86 23.08 31.35 -7.16
C SER A 86 24.19 31.14 -6.11
N ALA A 87 24.85 29.98 -6.24
CA ALA A 87 25.63 29.26 -5.23
C ALA A 87 27.15 29.58 -5.14
N GLU A 88 27.72 29.06 -4.05
CA GLU A 88 29.09 28.57 -3.82
C GLU A 88 30.14 29.51 -3.17
N GLY A 89 30.82 29.01 -2.12
CA GLY A 89 32.11 29.54 -1.63
C GLY A 89 32.32 29.59 -0.11
N ALA A 90 33.21 28.73 0.40
CA ALA A 90 33.63 28.53 1.79
C ALA A 90 34.12 29.77 2.60
N SER A 91 33.96 29.73 3.93
CA SER A 91 35.01 29.92 4.97
C SER A 91 34.44 30.30 6.35
N ALA A 92 34.93 29.64 7.41
CA ALA A 92 34.95 30.13 8.80
C ALA A 92 36.16 31.09 8.98
N PRO A 93 36.34 31.95 10.03
CA PRO A 93 36.01 31.68 11.45
C PRO A 93 35.65 32.88 12.38
N SER A 94 35.30 32.54 13.65
CA SER A 94 35.36 33.36 14.89
C SER A 94 34.38 34.55 15.02
N SER A 95 33.85 35.00 16.17
CA SER A 95 34.35 35.00 17.55
C SER A 95 33.25 35.45 18.57
N VAL A 96 33.32 34.92 19.80
CA VAL A 96 33.12 35.59 21.12
C VAL A 96 31.70 36.04 21.57
N GLY A 97 31.28 35.45 22.69
CA GLY A 97 30.36 36.02 23.68
C GLY A 97 30.56 35.35 25.04
N LYS A 98 31.24 36.05 25.96
CA LYS A 98 31.64 35.61 27.32
C LYS A 98 30.68 36.23 28.35
N VAL A 99 30.17 35.46 29.31
CA VAL A 99 29.78 35.98 30.64
C VAL A 99 30.07 34.93 31.72
N ASP A 100 30.92 35.33 32.66
CA ASP A 100 31.21 34.68 33.95
C ASP A 100 30.30 35.27 35.06
N ILE A 101 30.30 34.60 36.23
CA ILE A 101 29.82 34.96 37.60
C ILE A 101 28.79 33.92 38.06
N GLY A 102 28.91 33.19 39.16
CA GLY A 102 29.86 33.12 40.26
C GLY A 102 29.26 32.19 41.33
N SER A 103 30.06 31.32 41.95
CA SER A 103 29.65 30.48 43.10
C SER A 103 29.54 31.33 44.40
N PRO A 104 28.96 30.82 45.52
CA PRO A 104 29.70 29.87 46.39
C PRO A 104 28.88 28.85 47.22
N GLN A 105 29.61 27.82 47.72
CA GLN A 105 29.47 27.03 48.98
C GLN A 105 28.19 26.20 49.25
N SER A 106 28.17 25.10 50.03
CA SER A 106 29.09 24.08 50.56
C SER A 106 28.26 23.25 51.58
N GLY A 107 28.48 21.93 51.69
CA GLY A 107 28.06 21.10 52.84
C GLY A 107 27.96 19.61 52.48
N ALA A 108 28.99 18.78 52.74
CA ALA A 108 29.20 17.94 53.95
C ALA A 108 28.41 16.59 53.84
N THR A 109 28.92 15.36 54.01
CA THR A 109 29.91 14.77 54.95
C THR A 109 30.18 13.28 54.61
N THR A 110 31.47 12.88 54.52
CA THR A 110 32.18 11.60 54.89
C THR A 110 31.64 10.20 54.46
N VAL A 111 32.44 9.16 54.16
CA VAL A 111 33.48 8.50 55.00
C VAL A 111 34.54 7.73 54.16
N SER A 112 35.76 7.75 54.71
CA SER A 112 37.08 7.14 54.41
C SER A 112 37.10 5.62 54.11
N THR A 113 38.14 5.04 53.47
CA THR A 113 39.48 4.77 54.07
C THR A 113 40.64 4.76 53.08
N GLN A 114 41.76 5.35 53.52
CA GLN A 114 43.04 5.55 52.82
C GLN A 114 43.95 4.31 52.83
N SER A 115 44.85 4.20 51.84
CA SER A 115 46.30 4.33 52.08
C SER A 115 47.10 4.36 50.77
N THR A 116 47.73 5.51 50.48
CA THR A 116 48.86 5.63 49.54
C THR A 116 49.99 6.42 50.19
N ARG A 117 51.15 5.77 50.29
CA ARG A 117 52.50 6.23 49.90
C ARG A 117 52.84 7.72 50.04
N ALA A 118 53.87 8.00 50.84
CA ALA A 118 54.71 9.19 50.71
C ALA A 118 56.19 8.83 51.01
N GLY A 119 57.11 9.32 50.17
CA GLY A 119 58.48 9.62 50.58
C GLY A 119 58.48 10.91 51.41
N ALA A 120 59.53 11.41 52.03
CA ALA A 120 60.92 11.05 52.30
C ALA A 120 61.46 12.25 53.11
N VAL A 121 62.45 12.07 54.01
CA VAL A 121 63.55 13.03 54.38
C VAL A 121 64.01 12.82 55.85
N SER A 122 65.26 12.35 55.96
CA SER A 122 66.40 12.73 56.84
C SER A 122 66.44 12.59 58.38
N LEU A 123 67.38 11.68 58.79
CA LEU A 123 68.43 11.74 59.85
C LEU A 123 68.01 11.75 61.35
N PRO A 124 68.86 11.39 62.36
CA PRO A 124 70.28 10.95 62.36
C PRO A 124 70.64 9.72 63.28
N ALA A 125 71.92 9.32 63.20
CA ALA A 125 72.87 8.85 64.24
C ALA A 125 72.57 7.74 65.29
N THR A 126 73.42 6.71 65.20
CA THR A 126 74.22 6.03 66.26
C THR A 126 73.56 5.23 67.41
N ALA A 127 73.78 3.91 67.38
CA ALA A 127 74.15 2.97 68.46
C ALA A 127 73.66 1.57 68.01
N GLY A 128 74.49 0.62 67.59
CA GLY A 128 75.59 0.04 68.35
C GLY A 128 75.05 -1.11 69.20
N LEU A 129 75.07 -2.35 68.68
CA LEU A 129 75.15 -3.60 69.45
C LEU A 129 75.40 -4.77 68.49
N GLY A 130 76.36 -5.60 68.88
CA GLY A 130 77.20 -6.39 67.99
C GLY A 130 76.56 -7.66 67.43
N ARG A 131 77.16 -8.12 66.33
CA ARG A 131 77.10 -9.51 65.95
C ARG A 131 78.49 -9.99 65.56
N THR A 132 78.92 -10.96 66.33
CA THR A 132 80.22 -11.60 66.35
C THR A 132 80.55 -12.21 64.99
N SER A 133 81.68 -11.78 64.43
CA SER A 133 82.30 -12.37 63.24
C SER A 133 83.05 -13.63 63.63
N SER A 134 82.49 -14.79 63.33
CA SER A 134 83.27 -16.04 63.27
C SER A 134 83.99 -16.10 61.92
N PRO A 135 85.30 -16.41 61.89
CA PRO A 135 86.12 -16.31 60.69
C PRO A 135 85.77 -17.43 59.71
N LYS A 136 85.36 -17.06 58.49
CA LYS A 136 85.37 -18.01 57.36
C LYS A 136 86.83 -18.19 56.90
N PRO A 137 87.29 -19.42 56.67
CA PRO A 137 88.68 -19.69 56.34
C PRO A 137 89.03 -19.08 54.98
N ALA A 138 90.27 -18.56 54.88
CA ALA A 138 90.85 -18.06 53.64
C ALA A 138 90.87 -19.18 52.60
N LEU A 139 90.02 -19.04 51.58
CA LEU A 139 90.06 -19.86 50.37
C LEU A 139 91.02 -19.20 49.38
N SER A 140 91.79 -20.01 48.66
CA SER A 140 92.80 -19.57 47.70
C SER A 140 92.22 -18.62 46.64
N SER A 141 93.06 -17.72 46.14
CA SER A 141 92.73 -16.72 45.10
C SER A 141 92.14 -17.32 43.82
N GLU A 142 92.39 -18.60 43.54
CA GLU A 142 91.86 -19.32 42.38
C GLU A 142 90.39 -19.76 42.55
N ASP A 143 89.98 -20.17 43.77
CA ASP A 143 88.60 -20.59 44.06
C ASP A 143 87.60 -19.42 44.06
N GLU A 144 88.06 -18.21 44.41
CA GLU A 144 87.22 -17.01 44.35
C GLU A 144 86.98 -16.52 42.92
N ILE A 145 87.97 -16.65 42.03
CA ILE A 145 87.83 -16.32 40.61
C ILE A 145 86.94 -17.35 39.89
N ALA A 146 87.06 -18.64 40.24
CA ALA A 146 86.18 -19.70 39.76
C ALA A 146 84.71 -19.46 40.16
N ARG A 147 84.47 -19.04 41.41
CA ARG A 147 83.12 -18.64 41.87
C ARG A 147 82.58 -17.42 41.12
N ARG A 148 83.38 -16.38 40.87
CA ARG A 148 82.94 -15.19 40.10
C ARG A 148 82.66 -15.51 38.63
N LYS A 149 83.44 -16.37 37.96
CA LYS A 149 83.18 -16.85 36.59
C LYS A 149 81.96 -17.77 36.52
N ALA A 150 81.79 -18.68 37.47
CA ALA A 150 80.62 -19.57 37.57
C ALA A 150 79.33 -18.77 37.84
N ARG A 151 79.39 -17.72 38.68
CA ARG A 151 78.26 -16.84 38.94
C ARG A 151 77.83 -16.07 37.69
N ARG A 152 78.77 -15.55 36.90
CA ARG A 152 78.47 -14.87 35.61
C ARG A 152 77.87 -15.83 34.57
N ARG A 153 78.35 -17.08 34.48
CA ARG A 153 77.76 -18.10 33.61
C ARG A 153 76.35 -18.48 34.08
N ARG A 154 76.13 -18.66 35.38
CA ARG A 154 74.79 -18.91 35.96
C ARG A 154 73.84 -17.73 35.73
N HIS A 155 74.27 -16.49 35.89
CA HIS A 155 73.45 -15.32 35.60
C HIS A 155 73.11 -15.19 34.11
N ARG A 156 74.03 -15.54 33.20
CA ARG A 156 73.74 -15.58 31.75
C ARG A 156 72.77 -16.70 31.38
N VAL A 157 72.92 -17.88 31.96
CA VAL A 157 71.99 -19.00 31.76
C VAL A 157 70.61 -18.69 32.34
N LEU A 158 70.54 -18.08 33.54
CA LEU A 158 69.29 -17.62 34.13
C LEU A 158 68.64 -16.51 33.30
N ALA A 159 69.40 -15.55 32.78
CA ALA A 159 68.88 -14.51 31.91
C ALA A 159 68.37 -15.07 30.57
N ALA A 160 69.08 -16.03 29.97
CA ALA A 160 68.63 -16.72 28.77
C ALA A 160 67.36 -17.54 29.02
N ALA A 161 67.29 -18.27 30.13
CA ALA A 161 66.08 -19.02 30.52
C ALA A 161 64.90 -18.08 30.79
N LEU A 162 65.12 -16.94 31.43
CA LEU A 162 64.09 -15.92 31.65
C LEU A 162 63.59 -15.33 30.32
N ALA A 163 64.49 -15.04 29.38
CA ALA A 163 64.12 -14.53 28.06
C ALA A 163 63.28 -15.55 27.26
N VAL A 164 63.64 -16.83 27.33
CA VAL A 164 62.85 -17.92 26.72
C VAL A 164 61.47 -18.04 27.38
N LEU A 165 61.39 -17.98 28.71
CA LEU A 165 60.12 -18.01 29.45
C LEU A 165 59.22 -16.81 29.12
N VAL A 166 59.78 -15.61 29.01
CA VAL A 166 59.06 -14.42 28.59
C VAL A 166 58.59 -14.55 27.13
N GLY A 167 59.43 -15.08 26.24
CA GLY A 167 59.06 -15.36 24.85
C GLY A 167 57.90 -16.36 24.73
N LEU A 168 57.94 -17.46 25.50
CA LEU A 168 56.85 -18.43 25.59
C LEU A 168 55.57 -17.81 26.18
N GLY A 169 55.70 -16.96 27.20
CA GLY A 169 54.57 -16.25 27.79
C GLY A 169 53.90 -15.29 26.80
N LEU A 170 54.68 -14.53 26.03
CA LEU A 170 54.18 -13.63 24.99
C LEU A 170 53.56 -14.40 23.82
N ALA A 171 54.16 -15.50 23.37
CA ALA A 171 53.60 -16.36 22.34
C ALA A 171 52.29 -17.02 22.80
N GLY A 172 52.23 -17.49 24.05
CA GLY A 172 51.01 -18.04 24.65
C GLY A 172 49.90 -16.99 24.81
N ALA A 173 50.25 -15.78 25.27
CA ALA A 173 49.29 -14.68 25.37
C ALA A 173 48.79 -14.21 23.99
N GLY A 174 49.67 -14.13 22.99
CA GLY A 174 49.30 -13.82 21.61
C GLY A 174 48.41 -14.89 20.99
N GLY A 175 48.74 -16.17 21.18
CA GLY A 175 47.92 -17.30 20.72
C GLY A 175 46.55 -17.34 21.40
N TRP A 176 46.49 -17.10 22.72
CA TRP A 176 45.23 -16.99 23.45
C TRP A 176 44.38 -15.81 22.95
N TYR A 177 44.99 -14.65 22.74
CA TYR A 177 44.30 -13.47 22.20
C TYR A 177 43.69 -13.76 20.84
N LEU A 178 44.47 -14.31 19.89
CA LEU A 178 43.98 -14.67 18.55
C LEU A 178 42.89 -15.74 18.59
N TYR A 179 43.03 -16.75 19.46
CA TYR A 179 42.00 -17.78 19.63
C TYR A 179 40.69 -17.21 20.19
N GLN A 180 40.77 -16.33 21.20
CA GLN A 180 39.60 -15.68 21.78
C GLN A 180 38.94 -14.70 20.80
N ASP A 181 39.74 -13.99 19.99
CA ASP A 181 39.27 -13.08 18.95
C ASP A 181 38.55 -13.86 17.84
N HIS A 182 39.13 -14.97 17.38
CA HIS A 182 38.51 -15.86 16.41
C HIS A 182 37.20 -16.50 16.93
N GLN A 183 37.14 -16.89 18.21
CA GLN A 183 35.90 -17.38 18.83
C GLN A 183 34.81 -16.31 18.91
N LYS A 184 35.18 -15.05 19.22
CA LYS A 184 34.24 -13.92 19.21
C LYS A 184 33.71 -13.66 17.80
N HIS A 185 34.59 -13.62 16.80
CA HIS A 185 34.23 -13.47 15.40
C HIS A 185 33.23 -14.55 14.96
N MET A 186 33.51 -15.82 15.21
CA MET A 186 32.58 -16.92 14.87
C MET A 186 31.21 -16.79 15.57
N SER A 187 31.19 -16.33 16.82
CA SER A 187 29.94 -16.10 17.54
C SER A 187 29.13 -14.90 17.00
N GLN A 188 29.81 -13.89 16.46
CA GLN A 188 29.17 -12.69 15.89
C GLN A 188 28.59 -12.98 14.50
N VAL A 189 29.33 -13.71 13.66
CA VAL A 189 28.83 -14.18 12.36
C VAL A 189 27.58 -15.05 12.54
N SER A 190 27.59 -16.00 13.47
CA SER A 190 26.41 -16.84 13.74
C SER A 190 25.20 -16.04 14.24
N GLN A 191 25.40 -14.95 14.99
CA GLN A 191 24.30 -14.07 15.40
C GLN A 191 23.75 -13.27 14.22
N LEU A 192 24.61 -12.82 13.31
CA LEU A 192 24.18 -12.13 12.10
C LEU A 192 23.37 -13.08 11.18
N ASP A 193 23.82 -14.32 11.01
CA ASP A 193 23.09 -15.33 10.25
C ASP A 193 21.69 -15.59 10.85
N GLY A 194 21.59 -15.71 12.17
CA GLY A 194 20.31 -15.84 12.86
C GLY A 194 19.38 -14.63 12.65
N ALA A 195 19.93 -13.40 12.64
CA ALA A 195 19.15 -12.20 12.31
C ALA A 195 18.67 -12.21 10.84
N LEU A 196 19.49 -12.70 9.92
CA LEU A 196 19.08 -12.85 8.51
C LEU A 196 18.02 -13.95 8.33
N ASP A 197 18.04 -15.00 9.15
CA ASP A 197 16.98 -16.03 9.14
C ASP A 197 15.64 -15.46 9.62
N LEU A 198 15.63 -14.62 10.67
CA LEU A 198 14.43 -13.91 11.10
C LEU A 198 13.86 -13.00 9.98
N ILE A 199 14.73 -12.33 9.22
CA ILE A 199 14.31 -11.54 8.06
C ILE A 199 13.69 -12.43 6.97
N ARG A 200 14.26 -13.61 6.71
CA ARG A 200 13.71 -14.57 5.73
C ARG A 200 12.35 -15.11 6.15
N GLU A 201 12.15 -15.35 7.44
CA GLU A 201 10.86 -15.78 7.97
C GLU A 201 9.80 -14.68 7.80
N ALA A 202 10.15 -13.43 8.12
CA ALA A 202 9.26 -12.27 7.89
C ALA A 202 8.98 -12.02 6.39
N ASP A 203 9.91 -12.38 5.50
CA ASP A 203 9.75 -12.20 4.06
C ASP A 203 8.61 -13.03 3.46
N GLU A 204 8.19 -14.13 4.10
CA GLU A 204 7.00 -14.88 3.67
C GLU A 204 5.75 -13.97 3.73
N THR A 205 5.58 -13.24 4.84
CA THR A 205 4.48 -12.28 5.00
C THR A 205 4.66 -11.04 4.11
N VAL A 206 5.90 -10.56 3.92
CA VAL A 206 6.18 -9.43 3.00
C VAL A 206 5.76 -9.77 1.56
N VAL A 207 6.07 -10.98 1.09
CA VAL A 207 5.71 -11.46 -0.26
C VAL A 207 4.20 -11.63 -0.39
N ALA A 208 3.54 -12.19 0.62
CA ALA A 208 2.09 -12.31 0.64
C ALA A 208 1.42 -10.92 0.57
N LEU A 209 1.93 -9.95 1.34
CA LEU A 209 1.46 -8.57 1.33
C LEU A 209 1.69 -7.87 -0.01
N ASP A 210 2.85 -8.06 -0.65
CA ASP A 210 3.13 -7.53 -2.01
C ASP A 210 2.12 -8.06 -3.04
N GLY A 211 1.71 -9.31 -2.92
CA GLY A 211 0.65 -9.89 -3.75
C GLY A 211 -0.68 -9.15 -3.62
N LEU A 212 -1.04 -8.73 -2.42
CA LEU A 212 -2.25 -7.94 -2.16
C LEU A 212 -2.10 -6.51 -2.68
N VAL A 213 -0.98 -5.84 -2.35
CA VAL A 213 -0.69 -4.45 -2.73
C VAL A 213 -0.61 -4.28 -4.25
N ALA A 214 -0.17 -5.31 -4.98
CA ALA A 214 -0.14 -5.27 -6.44
C ALA A 214 -1.53 -5.06 -7.06
N LYS A 215 -2.58 -5.57 -6.40
CA LYS A 215 -3.97 -5.50 -6.87
C LYS A 215 -4.96 -5.42 -5.70
N PRO A 216 -5.01 -4.31 -4.97
CA PRO A 216 -5.66 -4.26 -3.66
C PRO A 216 -7.18 -4.50 -3.72
N LEU A 217 -7.82 -4.02 -4.79
CA LEU A 217 -9.27 -4.06 -4.98
C LEU A 217 -9.76 -5.31 -5.74
N GLU A 218 -8.88 -6.22 -6.16
CA GLU A 218 -9.33 -7.49 -6.76
C GLU A 218 -9.95 -8.40 -5.69
N SER A 219 -11.03 -9.11 -6.03
CA SER A 219 -11.77 -9.95 -5.08
C SER A 219 -10.91 -11.01 -4.39
N GLY A 220 -9.88 -11.53 -5.08
CA GLY A 220 -8.91 -12.45 -4.50
C GLY A 220 -8.07 -11.81 -3.40
N SER A 221 -7.63 -10.57 -3.61
CA SER A 221 -6.86 -9.80 -2.62
C SER A 221 -7.72 -9.45 -1.41
N ILE A 222 -8.94 -8.96 -1.63
CA ILE A 222 -9.90 -8.65 -0.55
C ILE A 222 -10.18 -9.89 0.32
N SER A 223 -10.35 -11.07 -0.30
CA SER A 223 -10.60 -12.31 0.43
C SER A 223 -9.39 -12.83 1.21
N ALA A 224 -8.18 -12.53 0.78
CA ALA A 224 -6.94 -12.97 1.42
C ALA A 224 -6.41 -11.97 2.46
N ALA A 225 -6.89 -10.72 2.43
CA ALA A 225 -6.41 -9.61 3.22
C ALA A 225 -6.34 -9.92 4.72
N ASP A 226 -7.44 -10.35 5.35
CA ASP A 226 -7.49 -10.60 6.80
C ASP A 226 -6.46 -11.64 7.26
N GLY A 227 -6.20 -12.66 6.42
CA GLY A 227 -5.21 -13.68 6.70
C GLY A 227 -3.79 -13.10 6.76
N VAL A 228 -3.41 -12.35 5.73
CA VAL A 228 -2.09 -11.72 5.64
C VAL A 228 -1.91 -10.62 6.70
N LEU A 229 -2.94 -9.78 6.90
CA LEU A 229 -2.92 -8.71 7.91
C LEU A 229 -2.74 -9.27 9.33
N GLY A 230 -3.33 -10.45 9.61
CA GLY A 230 -3.18 -11.15 10.89
C GLY A 230 -1.75 -11.66 11.17
N GLU A 231 -0.94 -11.89 10.14
CA GLU A 231 0.45 -12.35 10.27
C GLU A 231 1.44 -11.19 10.45
N LEU A 232 1.08 -9.96 10.07
CA LEU A 232 1.96 -8.78 10.14
C LEU A 232 2.57 -8.54 11.53
N PRO A 233 1.83 -8.65 12.66
CA PRO A 233 2.44 -8.41 13.97
C PRO A 233 3.57 -9.38 14.30
N SER A 234 3.47 -10.63 13.85
CA SER A 234 4.53 -11.63 14.03
C SER A 234 5.75 -11.29 13.17
N ALA A 235 5.53 -10.95 11.90
CA ALA A 235 6.59 -10.54 10.98
C ALA A 235 7.32 -9.28 11.47
N VAL A 236 6.58 -8.28 11.98
CA VAL A 236 7.18 -7.08 12.59
C VAL A 236 8.02 -7.46 13.82
N SER A 237 7.55 -8.35 14.69
CA SER A 237 8.32 -8.78 15.86
C SER A 237 9.62 -9.49 15.48
N GLN A 238 9.62 -10.32 14.44
CA GLN A 238 10.82 -10.99 13.92
C GLN A 238 11.82 -9.97 13.36
N LEU A 239 11.33 -8.97 12.62
CA LEU A 239 12.14 -7.88 12.09
C LEU A 239 12.74 -7.03 13.22
N GLU A 240 11.97 -6.67 14.25
CA GLU A 240 12.48 -5.91 15.40
C GLU A 240 13.57 -6.68 16.17
N GLU A 241 13.43 -8.00 16.31
CA GLU A 241 14.47 -8.84 16.91
C GLU A 241 15.74 -8.85 16.04
N ALA A 242 15.60 -8.99 14.72
CA ALA A 242 16.71 -8.92 13.79
C ALA A 242 17.43 -7.56 13.82
N ASP A 243 16.68 -6.45 13.90
CA ASP A 243 17.23 -5.09 14.05
C ASP A 243 18.02 -4.94 15.36
N ALA A 244 17.48 -5.44 16.48
CA ALA A 244 18.16 -5.40 17.77
C ALA A 244 19.50 -6.14 17.74
N VAL A 245 19.54 -7.33 17.11
CA VAL A 245 20.78 -8.10 16.92
C VAL A 245 21.75 -7.34 16.01
N ALA A 246 21.28 -6.84 14.86
CA ALA A 246 22.13 -6.13 13.90
C ALA A 246 22.74 -4.84 14.49
N ARG A 247 21.97 -4.05 15.25
CA ARG A 247 22.47 -2.84 15.94
C ARG A 247 23.49 -3.17 17.03
N ARG A 248 23.28 -4.26 17.76
CA ARG A 248 24.24 -4.70 18.76
C ARG A 248 25.57 -5.09 18.11
N LEU A 249 25.50 -5.87 17.03
CA LEU A 249 26.67 -6.31 16.29
C LEU A 249 27.41 -5.12 15.65
N SER A 250 26.72 -4.13 15.09
CA SER A 250 27.39 -2.97 14.48
C SER A 250 28.25 -2.17 15.47
N VAL A 251 27.90 -2.19 16.76
CA VAL A 251 28.69 -1.59 17.85
C VAL A 251 29.86 -2.49 18.28
N ASP A 252 29.63 -3.79 18.42
CA ASP A 252 30.60 -4.76 18.95
C ASP A 252 31.68 -5.16 17.93
N LEU A 253 31.39 -5.07 16.64
CA LEU A 253 32.30 -5.43 15.56
C LEU A 253 33.46 -4.42 15.47
N ARG A 254 34.60 -4.83 14.91
CA ARG A 254 35.78 -3.97 14.72
C ARG A 254 36.15 -3.83 13.25
N GLU A 255 35.92 -4.87 12.46
CA GLU A 255 36.19 -4.87 11.03
C GLU A 255 35.19 -4.02 10.26
N SER A 256 35.67 -3.35 9.20
CA SER A 256 34.83 -2.45 8.40
C SER A 256 33.77 -3.20 7.58
N GLY A 257 34.08 -4.42 7.12
CA GLY A 257 33.17 -5.24 6.32
C GLY A 257 31.97 -5.75 7.11
N GLU A 258 32.21 -6.36 8.26
CA GLU A 258 31.15 -6.91 9.12
C GLU A 258 30.25 -5.82 9.69
N LYS A 259 30.82 -4.65 10.02
CA LYS A 259 30.05 -3.47 10.42
C LYS A 259 29.12 -2.97 9.33
N GLU A 260 29.62 -2.90 8.10
CA GLU A 260 28.81 -2.48 6.97
C GLU A 260 27.69 -3.49 6.74
N ALA A 261 27.96 -4.80 6.80
CA ALA A 261 26.93 -5.83 6.74
C ALA A 261 25.86 -5.65 7.83
N ALA A 262 26.26 -5.44 9.09
CA ALA A 262 25.32 -5.20 10.17
C ALA A 262 24.48 -3.91 9.97
N ASN A 263 25.08 -2.84 9.47
CA ASN A 263 24.36 -1.60 9.14
C ASN A 263 23.39 -1.79 7.97
N GLN A 264 23.78 -2.59 6.97
CA GLN A 264 22.92 -2.92 5.83
C GLN A 264 21.77 -3.84 6.26
N THR A 265 21.98 -4.73 7.22
CA THR A 265 20.88 -5.49 7.86
C THR A 265 19.90 -4.54 8.57
N VAL A 266 20.38 -3.54 9.31
CA VAL A 266 19.51 -2.51 9.92
C VAL A 266 18.71 -1.75 8.85
N ALA A 267 19.34 -1.36 7.75
CA ALA A 267 18.66 -0.68 6.65
C ALA A 267 17.61 -1.59 5.98
N ALA A 268 17.95 -2.86 5.76
CA ALA A 268 17.08 -3.88 5.19
C ALA A 268 15.83 -4.12 6.06
N VAL A 269 16.00 -4.19 7.38
CA VAL A 269 14.90 -4.33 8.33
C VAL A 269 14.02 -3.09 8.34
N ALA A 270 14.60 -1.90 8.46
CA ALA A 270 13.84 -0.65 8.48
C ALA A 270 12.98 -0.49 7.22
N ALA A 271 13.52 -0.84 6.05
CA ALA A 271 12.80 -0.85 4.79
C ALA A 271 11.63 -1.87 4.79
N ARG A 272 11.82 -3.06 5.34
CA ARG A 272 10.76 -4.07 5.46
C ARG A 272 9.66 -3.66 6.45
N ILE A 273 10.01 -3.04 7.57
CA ILE A 273 9.01 -2.49 8.50
C ILE A 273 8.17 -1.42 7.79
N ALA A 274 8.80 -0.53 7.01
CA ALA A 274 8.09 0.46 6.22
C ALA A 274 7.19 -0.18 5.13
N LEU A 275 7.61 -1.29 4.51
CA LEU A 275 6.77 -2.07 3.59
C LEU A 275 5.55 -2.66 4.28
N LEU A 276 5.73 -3.30 5.43
CA LEU A 276 4.62 -3.90 6.18
C LEU A 276 3.64 -2.82 6.64
N ASP A 277 4.14 -1.66 7.07
CA ASP A 277 3.29 -0.56 7.53
C ASP A 277 2.49 0.10 6.40
N SER A 278 3.15 0.49 5.31
CA SER A 278 2.49 1.11 4.16
C SER A 278 1.60 0.11 3.41
N GLY A 279 2.02 -1.14 3.28
CA GLY A 279 1.23 -2.20 2.66
C GLY A 279 -0.04 -2.52 3.46
N ARG A 280 0.04 -2.53 4.80
CA ARG A 280 -1.14 -2.64 5.67
C ARG A 280 -2.15 -1.54 5.38
N GLN A 281 -1.70 -0.28 5.38
CA GLN A 281 -2.58 0.87 5.12
C GLN A 281 -3.26 0.78 3.76
N ILE A 282 -2.53 0.39 2.69
CA ILE A 282 -3.09 0.21 1.35
C ILE A 282 -4.19 -0.87 1.34
N VAL A 283 -3.96 -2.00 2.00
CA VAL A 283 -4.88 -3.14 2.03
C VAL A 283 -6.11 -2.85 2.88
N GLU A 284 -5.93 -2.27 4.08
CA GLU A 284 -7.04 -1.88 4.96
C GLU A 284 -7.95 -0.84 4.27
N GLN A 285 -7.34 0.16 3.61
CA GLN A 285 -8.10 1.15 2.84
C GLN A 285 -8.85 0.46 1.68
N ALA A 286 -8.24 -0.52 1.01
CA ALA A 286 -8.87 -1.25 -0.08
C ALA A 286 -10.10 -2.05 0.38
N GLN A 287 -10.05 -2.66 1.57
CA GLN A 287 -11.19 -3.37 2.16
C GLN A 287 -12.36 -2.42 2.44
N GLN A 288 -12.07 -1.24 2.99
CA GLN A 288 -13.08 -0.21 3.26
C GLN A 288 -13.68 0.31 1.95
N THR A 289 -12.85 0.60 0.96
CA THR A 289 -13.28 1.04 -0.38
C THR A 289 -14.12 -0.03 -1.09
N ASP A 290 -13.75 -1.32 -1.02
CA ASP A 290 -14.57 -2.40 -1.59
C ASP A 290 -15.96 -2.47 -0.94
N ALA A 291 -16.03 -2.33 0.39
CA ALA A 291 -17.30 -2.30 1.11
C ALA A 291 -18.17 -1.11 0.67
N ALA A 292 -17.61 0.11 0.66
CA ALA A 292 -18.32 1.30 0.21
C ALA A 292 -18.76 1.20 -1.26
N ALA A 293 -17.89 0.69 -2.15
CA ALA A 293 -18.21 0.49 -3.56
C ALA A 293 -19.35 -0.52 -3.76
N ARG A 294 -19.41 -1.59 -2.95
CA ARG A 294 -20.56 -2.51 -2.96
C ARG A 294 -21.84 -1.82 -2.51
N SER A 295 -21.81 -1.09 -1.40
CA SER A 295 -22.97 -0.35 -0.89
C SER A 295 -23.50 0.68 -1.89
N VAL A 296 -22.62 1.46 -2.55
CA VAL A 296 -23.02 2.40 -3.61
C VAL A 296 -23.72 1.69 -4.76
N ARG A 297 -23.17 0.55 -5.23
CA ARG A 297 -23.81 -0.22 -6.30
C ARG A 297 -25.16 -0.78 -5.89
N GLU A 298 -25.31 -1.20 -4.64
CA GLU A 298 -26.58 -1.69 -4.07
C GLU A 298 -27.63 -0.58 -3.99
N ALA A 299 -27.28 0.60 -3.44
CA ALA A 299 -28.14 1.78 -3.41
C ALA A 299 -28.57 2.18 -4.85
N TRP A 300 -27.63 2.14 -5.80
CA TRP A 300 -27.94 2.41 -7.20
C TRP A 300 -28.86 1.35 -7.85
N GLN A 301 -28.78 0.09 -7.46
CA GLN A 301 -29.79 -0.90 -7.86
C GLN A 301 -31.18 -0.54 -7.32
N GLY A 302 -31.26 0.07 -6.12
CA GLY A 302 -32.49 0.66 -5.59
C GLY A 302 -33.07 1.72 -6.52
N VAL A 303 -32.24 2.66 -6.99
CA VAL A 303 -32.61 3.68 -7.98
C VAL A 303 -33.14 3.05 -9.27
N ILE A 304 -32.46 2.03 -9.80
CA ILE A 304 -32.88 1.33 -11.03
C ILE A 304 -34.25 0.64 -10.86
N LYS A 305 -34.52 0.07 -9.67
CA LYS A 305 -35.82 -0.54 -9.34
C LYS A 305 -36.92 0.52 -9.25
N ALA A 306 -36.64 1.66 -8.62
CA ALA A 306 -37.56 2.79 -8.53
C ALA A 306 -37.91 3.32 -9.93
N ASP A 307 -36.92 3.44 -10.83
CA ASP A 307 -37.14 3.76 -12.24
C ASP A 307 -37.99 2.70 -12.97
N GLY A 308 -37.89 1.43 -12.58
CA GLY A 308 -38.77 0.37 -13.04
C GLY A 308 -40.23 0.65 -12.70
N LEU A 309 -40.51 0.98 -11.44
CA LEU A 309 -41.85 1.32 -10.96
C LEU A 309 -42.41 2.57 -11.66
N ALA A 310 -41.58 3.58 -11.89
CA ALA A 310 -41.96 4.78 -12.63
C ALA A 310 -42.37 4.45 -14.08
N ARG A 311 -41.67 3.54 -14.75
CA ARG A 311 -42.03 3.07 -16.09
C ARG A 311 -43.32 2.26 -16.10
N ASP A 312 -43.53 1.41 -15.10
CA ASP A 312 -44.78 0.66 -14.93
C ASP A 312 -45.98 1.60 -14.72
N ALA A 313 -45.81 2.66 -13.92
CA ALA A 313 -46.84 3.68 -13.71
C ALA A 313 -47.20 4.39 -15.03
N ALA A 314 -46.20 4.88 -15.77
CA ALA A 314 -46.41 5.55 -17.05
C ALA A 314 -47.11 4.65 -18.09
N ALA A 315 -46.84 3.34 -18.07
CA ALA A 315 -47.49 2.38 -18.97
C ALA A 315 -49.00 2.21 -18.69
N LEU A 316 -49.43 2.37 -17.43
CA LEU A 316 -50.85 2.28 -17.07
C LEU A 316 -51.66 3.45 -17.63
N VAL A 317 -51.09 4.66 -17.66
CA VAL A 317 -51.78 5.88 -18.14
C VAL A 317 -51.89 5.95 -19.67
N ALA A 318 -51.24 5.02 -20.40
CA ALA A 318 -51.34 4.92 -21.85
C ALA A 318 -52.80 4.74 -22.33
N ASP A 319 -53.60 4.00 -21.56
CA ASP A 319 -55.06 3.95 -21.71
C ASP A 319 -55.68 4.77 -20.57
N THR A 320 -55.96 6.05 -20.81
CA THR A 320 -56.37 7.00 -19.76
C THR A 320 -57.83 6.76 -19.33
N THR A 321 -58.02 5.82 -18.39
CA THR A 321 -59.28 5.59 -17.65
C THR A 321 -59.10 5.94 -16.18
N ASP A 322 -60.20 6.22 -15.46
CA ASP A 322 -60.13 6.55 -14.03
C ASP A 322 -59.49 5.39 -13.22
N GLU A 323 -59.74 4.13 -13.58
CA GLU A 323 -59.11 2.96 -12.95
C GLU A 323 -57.61 2.89 -13.21
N ASN A 324 -57.17 3.15 -14.45
CA ASN A 324 -55.77 3.09 -14.82
C ASN A 324 -54.97 4.26 -14.21
N VAL A 325 -55.58 5.43 -14.10
CA VAL A 325 -54.99 6.59 -13.40
C VAL A 325 -54.87 6.31 -11.90
N ALA A 326 -55.87 5.68 -11.28
CA ALA A 326 -55.77 5.27 -9.88
C ALA A 326 -54.64 4.25 -9.65
N ALA A 327 -54.48 3.27 -10.54
CA ALA A 327 -53.39 2.29 -10.48
C ALA A 327 -52.01 2.92 -10.76
N SER A 328 -51.93 3.86 -11.70
CA SER A 328 -50.73 4.68 -11.95
C SER A 328 -50.31 5.43 -10.71
N LYS A 329 -51.27 6.04 -10.01
CA LYS A 329 -51.01 6.79 -8.78
C LYS A 329 -50.38 5.92 -7.69
N GLU A 330 -50.92 4.71 -7.48
CA GLU A 330 -50.34 3.74 -6.54
C GLU A 330 -48.91 3.36 -6.91
N LYS A 331 -48.65 3.08 -8.19
CA LYS A 331 -47.31 2.74 -8.70
C LYS A 331 -46.33 3.91 -8.61
N THR A 332 -46.79 5.13 -8.87
CA THR A 332 -45.99 6.37 -8.72
C THR A 332 -45.64 6.60 -7.26
N GLY A 333 -46.58 6.36 -6.34
CA GLY A 333 -46.32 6.38 -4.89
C GLY A 333 -45.24 5.37 -4.49
N ALA A 334 -45.35 4.13 -4.96
CA ALA A 334 -44.33 3.10 -4.72
C ALA A 334 -42.96 3.47 -5.33
N ALA A 335 -42.93 4.14 -6.48
CA ALA A 335 -41.69 4.65 -7.07
C ALA A 335 -41.05 5.75 -6.20
N ILE A 336 -41.85 6.69 -5.69
CA ILE A 336 -41.38 7.75 -4.77
C ILE A 336 -40.79 7.14 -3.50
N GLU A 337 -41.48 6.20 -2.87
CA GLU A 337 -40.98 5.50 -1.67
C GLU A 337 -39.63 4.82 -1.94
N ALA A 338 -39.51 4.14 -3.09
CA ALA A 338 -38.27 3.48 -3.49
C ALA A 338 -37.12 4.47 -3.78
N PHE A 339 -37.41 5.62 -4.40
CA PHE A 339 -36.41 6.66 -4.61
C PHE A 339 -35.96 7.31 -3.30
N LEU A 340 -36.89 7.58 -2.37
CA LEU A 340 -36.54 8.14 -1.06
C LEU A 340 -35.68 7.18 -0.23
N ALA A 341 -35.97 5.88 -0.28
CA ALA A 341 -35.11 4.87 0.35
C ALA A 341 -33.70 4.89 -0.26
N ALA A 342 -33.58 4.84 -1.58
CA ALA A 342 -32.27 4.88 -2.26
C ALA A 342 -31.53 6.21 -2.04
N GLN A 343 -32.25 7.34 -1.90
CA GLN A 343 -31.68 8.62 -1.53
C GLN A 343 -31.07 8.56 -0.13
N GLY A 344 -31.80 8.02 0.85
CA GLY A 344 -31.31 7.85 2.22
C GLY A 344 -30.04 6.99 2.27
N ASP A 345 -30.02 5.88 1.53
CA ASP A 345 -28.84 5.01 1.43
C ASP A 345 -27.63 5.76 0.84
N LEU A 346 -27.84 6.58 -0.20
CA LEU A 346 -26.78 7.39 -0.81
C LEU A 346 -26.31 8.53 0.12
N GLU A 347 -27.20 9.16 0.86
CA GLU A 347 -26.86 10.22 1.83
C GLU A 347 -26.04 9.66 3.00
N GLU A 348 -26.35 8.46 3.49
CA GLU A 348 -25.54 7.75 4.47
C GLU A 348 -24.13 7.47 3.91
N LEU A 349 -24.02 7.02 2.66
CA LEU A 349 -22.73 6.77 2.02
C LEU A 349 -21.89 8.04 1.82
N VAL A 350 -22.52 9.18 1.56
CA VAL A 350 -21.84 10.50 1.53
C VAL A 350 -21.31 10.88 2.90
N TYR A 351 -22.07 10.61 3.97
CA TYR A 351 -21.63 10.87 5.33
C TYR A 351 -20.44 9.99 5.74
N GLU A 352 -20.46 8.71 5.36
CA GLU A 352 -19.39 7.75 5.66
C GLU A 352 -18.14 7.96 4.78
N ASN A 353 -18.31 8.46 3.54
CA ASN A 353 -17.25 8.60 2.55
C ASN A 353 -17.23 10.05 2.01
N PRO A 354 -16.86 11.05 2.84
CA PRO A 354 -16.96 12.47 2.46
C PRO A 354 -16.05 12.88 1.30
N ASP A 355 -14.98 12.11 1.05
CA ASP A 355 -14.04 12.36 -0.05
C ASP A 355 -14.54 11.79 -1.39
N ALA A 356 -15.59 10.96 -1.39
CA ALA A 356 -16.20 10.43 -2.60
C ALA A 356 -17.26 11.40 -3.14
N ASP A 357 -17.08 11.90 -4.37
CA ASP A 357 -18.04 12.80 -5.02
C ASP A 357 -19.26 12.03 -5.56
N LEU A 358 -20.23 11.76 -4.68
CA LEU A 358 -21.51 11.12 -5.03
C LEU A 358 -22.62 12.13 -5.33
N ALA A 359 -22.32 13.42 -5.41
CA ALA A 359 -23.33 14.48 -5.54
C ALA A 359 -24.19 14.30 -6.81
N ALA A 360 -23.58 13.94 -7.93
CA ALA A 360 -24.30 13.73 -9.18
C ALA A 360 -25.34 12.58 -9.11
N LEU A 361 -25.07 11.54 -8.30
CA LEU A 361 -26.03 10.45 -8.08
C LEU A 361 -27.24 10.94 -7.28
N LEU A 362 -27.01 11.74 -6.23
CA LEU A 362 -28.08 12.36 -5.44
C LEU A 362 -28.89 13.35 -6.26
N ASP A 363 -28.24 14.19 -7.07
CA ASP A 363 -28.90 15.15 -7.95
C ASP A 363 -29.83 14.44 -8.96
N TYR A 364 -29.40 13.29 -9.50
CA TYR A 364 -30.26 12.46 -10.35
C TYR A 364 -31.51 12.00 -9.59
N VAL A 365 -31.34 11.42 -8.40
CA VAL A 365 -32.46 10.90 -7.59
C VAL A 365 -33.42 12.03 -7.20
N ALA A 366 -32.90 13.19 -6.79
CA ALA A 366 -33.70 14.37 -6.47
C ALA A 366 -34.55 14.83 -7.67
N LYS A 367 -33.98 14.82 -8.88
CA LYS A 367 -34.73 15.18 -10.10
C LYS A 367 -35.78 14.14 -10.49
N ARG A 368 -35.51 12.85 -10.25
CA ARG A 368 -36.52 11.79 -10.43
C ARG A 368 -37.67 11.94 -9.44
N LEU A 369 -37.39 12.29 -8.18
CA LEU A 369 -38.42 12.58 -7.17
C LEU A 369 -39.28 13.78 -7.54
N GLU A 370 -38.66 14.87 -8.03
CA GLU A 370 -39.39 16.04 -8.55
C GLU A 370 -40.34 15.63 -9.69
N ALA A 371 -39.85 14.86 -10.67
CA ALA A 371 -40.68 14.34 -11.75
C ALA A 371 -41.84 13.48 -11.22
N MET A 372 -41.59 12.51 -10.34
CA MET A 372 -42.66 11.65 -9.80
C MET A 372 -43.71 12.45 -9.00
N GLY A 373 -43.28 13.50 -8.28
CA GLY A 373 -44.20 14.43 -7.62
C GLY A 373 -45.16 15.12 -8.60
N CYS A 374 -44.64 15.59 -9.73
CA CYS A 374 -45.45 16.17 -10.81
C CYS A 374 -46.40 15.13 -11.45
N ALA A 375 -45.96 13.88 -11.64
CA ALA A 375 -46.82 12.81 -12.17
C ALA A 375 -48.02 12.55 -11.24
N LEU A 376 -47.77 12.45 -9.93
CA LEU A 376 -48.83 12.24 -8.94
C LEU A 376 -49.81 13.43 -8.90
N ALA A 377 -49.29 14.67 -8.96
CA ALA A 377 -50.12 15.87 -9.03
C ALA A 377 -50.96 15.95 -10.33
N SER A 378 -50.41 15.49 -11.46
CA SER A 378 -51.14 15.36 -12.73
C SER A 378 -52.27 14.35 -12.63
N ASP A 379 -52.04 13.17 -12.05
CA ASP A 379 -53.06 12.13 -11.84
C ASP A 379 -54.20 12.65 -10.93
N ASP A 380 -53.87 13.43 -9.89
CA ASP A 380 -54.86 14.06 -9.02
C ASP A 380 -55.67 15.17 -9.70
N ALA A 381 -55.02 15.98 -10.54
CA ALA A 381 -55.68 16.98 -11.35
C ALA A 381 -56.63 16.32 -12.38
N PHE A 382 -56.25 15.18 -12.96
CA PHE A 382 -57.10 14.41 -13.85
C PHE A 382 -58.38 13.92 -13.15
N LEU A 383 -58.24 13.25 -11.99
CA LEU A 383 -59.37 12.71 -11.22
C LEU A 383 -60.32 13.81 -10.70
N SER A 384 -59.78 14.98 -10.37
CA SER A 384 -60.57 16.16 -9.98
C SER A 384 -61.17 16.92 -11.17
N LYS A 385 -60.94 16.47 -12.41
CA LYS A 385 -61.38 17.08 -13.66
C LYS A 385 -60.81 18.49 -13.90
N ASN A 386 -59.68 18.80 -13.26
CA ASN A 386 -58.93 20.03 -13.45
C ASN A 386 -57.90 19.87 -14.58
N LYS A 387 -58.35 20.12 -15.82
CA LYS A 387 -57.51 19.93 -17.02
C LYS A 387 -56.34 20.90 -17.11
N GLU A 388 -56.52 22.13 -16.63
CA GLU A 388 -55.50 23.19 -16.69
C GLU A 388 -54.29 22.80 -15.83
N GLU A 389 -54.57 22.37 -14.59
CA GLU A 389 -53.53 21.89 -13.67
C GLU A 389 -52.87 20.60 -14.18
N ALA A 390 -53.65 19.65 -14.72
CA ALA A 390 -53.08 18.40 -15.26
C ALA A 390 -52.08 18.68 -16.41
N VAL A 391 -52.37 19.64 -17.28
CA VAL A 391 -51.43 20.04 -18.35
C VAL A 391 -50.18 20.70 -17.75
N ALA A 392 -50.35 21.63 -16.80
CA ALA A 392 -49.22 22.30 -16.16
C ALA A 392 -48.28 21.32 -15.43
N GLN A 393 -48.84 20.32 -14.75
CA GLN A 393 -48.06 19.29 -14.05
C GLN A 393 -47.36 18.33 -15.01
N ASN A 394 -47.99 17.97 -16.14
CA ASN A 394 -47.31 17.19 -17.19
C ASN A 394 -46.14 17.96 -17.83
N ASP A 395 -46.28 19.26 -18.05
CA ASP A 395 -45.18 20.10 -18.55
C ASP A 395 -44.03 20.20 -17.53
N ALA A 396 -44.36 20.28 -16.24
CA ALA A 396 -43.38 20.26 -15.16
C ALA A 396 -42.67 18.91 -15.06
N TYR A 397 -43.42 17.79 -15.15
CA TYR A 397 -42.87 16.43 -15.24
C TYR A 397 -41.85 16.31 -16.37
N ASN A 398 -42.24 16.73 -17.59
CA ASN A 398 -41.38 16.61 -18.77
C ASN A 398 -40.08 17.43 -18.62
N ARG A 399 -40.15 18.58 -17.94
CA ARG A 399 -38.96 19.39 -17.64
C ARG A 399 -38.05 18.70 -16.64
N ALA A 400 -38.59 18.23 -15.52
CA ALA A 400 -37.82 17.53 -14.50
C ALA A 400 -37.18 16.23 -15.06
N ASP A 401 -37.91 15.48 -15.89
CA ASP A 401 -37.41 14.28 -16.57
C ASP A 401 -36.28 14.61 -17.56
N ALA A 402 -36.41 15.70 -18.33
CA ALA A 402 -35.35 16.15 -19.24
C ALA A 402 -34.07 16.60 -18.49
N GLU A 403 -34.22 17.25 -17.34
CA GLU A 403 -33.10 17.60 -16.46
C GLU A 403 -32.45 16.34 -15.87
N ALA A 404 -33.25 15.38 -15.38
CA ALA A 404 -32.75 14.09 -14.90
C ALA A 404 -31.98 13.34 -16.00
N ALA A 405 -32.47 13.34 -17.24
CA ALA A 405 -31.78 12.73 -18.38
C ALA A 405 -30.44 13.42 -18.70
N THR A 406 -30.36 14.74 -18.49
CA THR A 406 -29.11 15.49 -18.66
C THR A 406 -28.09 15.10 -17.59
N ILE A 407 -28.51 14.94 -16.33
CA ILE A 407 -27.65 14.46 -15.25
C ILE A 407 -27.21 13.02 -15.52
N ALA A 408 -28.15 12.15 -15.89
CA ALA A 408 -27.87 10.75 -16.20
C ALA A 408 -26.78 10.59 -17.28
N ALA A 409 -26.71 11.49 -18.25
CA ALA A 409 -25.67 11.48 -19.29
C ALA A 409 -24.25 11.81 -18.76
N THR A 410 -24.15 12.41 -17.57
CA THR A 410 -22.88 12.74 -16.90
C THR A 410 -22.45 11.70 -15.87
N LEU A 411 -23.34 10.78 -15.49
CA LEU A 411 -23.04 9.77 -14.48
C LEU A 411 -21.97 8.78 -14.96
N PRO A 412 -21.12 8.29 -14.05
CA PRO A 412 -20.14 7.27 -14.39
C PRO A 412 -20.84 5.94 -14.75
N ALA A 413 -20.18 5.14 -15.60
CA ALA A 413 -20.71 3.84 -16.01
C ALA A 413 -20.84 2.85 -14.82
N ASP A 414 -19.87 2.90 -13.90
CA ASP A 414 -19.98 2.28 -12.58
C ASP A 414 -20.33 3.38 -11.56
N PRO A 415 -21.50 3.31 -10.88
CA PRO A 415 -21.86 4.31 -9.86
C PRO A 415 -20.85 4.39 -8.71
N ALA A 416 -20.05 3.34 -8.49
CA ALA A 416 -19.01 3.34 -7.45
C ALA A 416 -17.71 4.03 -7.86
N GLN A 417 -17.57 4.49 -9.11
CA GLN A 417 -16.32 5.11 -9.59
C GLN A 417 -15.81 6.25 -8.68
N PRO A 418 -16.64 7.16 -8.15
CA PRO A 418 -16.15 8.23 -7.27
C PRO A 418 -15.48 7.72 -5.99
N VAL A 419 -15.94 6.57 -5.46
CA VAL A 419 -15.33 5.92 -4.28
C VAL A 419 -13.98 5.32 -4.65
N LEU A 420 -13.85 4.74 -5.85
CA LEU A 420 -12.60 4.19 -6.36
C LEU A 420 -11.57 5.30 -6.65
N ASP A 421 -12.02 6.42 -7.22
CA ASP A 421 -11.17 7.57 -7.49
C ASP A 421 -10.63 8.20 -6.19
N ALA A 422 -11.48 8.28 -5.15
CA ALA A 422 -11.09 8.73 -3.82
C ALA A 422 -10.03 7.80 -3.18
N TYR A 423 -10.15 6.48 -3.38
CA TYR A 423 -9.13 5.52 -2.94
C TYR A 423 -7.77 5.76 -3.62
N ASP A 424 -7.77 5.92 -4.95
CA ASP A 424 -6.55 6.16 -5.70
C ASP A 424 -5.85 7.45 -5.23
N GLN A 425 -6.64 8.50 -4.97
CA GLN A 425 -6.12 9.76 -4.44
C GLN A 425 -5.57 9.62 -3.01
N ALA A 426 -6.29 8.94 -2.12
CA ALA A 426 -5.89 8.77 -0.72
C ALA A 426 -4.65 7.89 -0.55
N THR A 427 -4.47 6.89 -1.43
CA THR A 427 -3.38 5.91 -1.32
C THR A 427 -2.15 6.25 -2.15
N ALA A 428 -2.19 7.23 -3.05
CA ALA A 428 -1.09 7.58 -3.95
C ALA A 428 0.26 7.77 -3.22
N SER A 429 0.30 8.58 -2.16
CA SER A 429 1.54 8.80 -1.38
C SER A 429 1.98 7.57 -0.58
N ILE A 430 1.03 6.71 -0.21
CA ILE A 430 1.31 5.47 0.51
C ILE A 430 1.96 4.46 -0.44
N PHE A 431 1.47 4.35 -1.68
CA PHE A 431 2.11 3.56 -2.73
C PHE A 431 3.52 4.04 -3.06
N GLU A 432 3.77 5.36 -3.07
CA GLU A 432 5.12 5.91 -3.24
C GLU A 432 6.04 5.50 -2.09
N THR A 433 5.54 5.55 -0.86
CA THR A 433 6.27 5.10 0.34
C THR A 433 6.59 3.61 0.27
N TYR A 434 5.60 2.79 -0.09
CA TYR A 434 5.74 1.35 -0.27
C TYR A 434 6.78 1.02 -1.34
N SER A 435 6.70 1.65 -2.52
CA SER A 435 7.64 1.46 -3.63
C SER A 435 9.07 1.86 -3.25
N THR A 436 9.22 2.98 -2.53
CA THR A 436 10.51 3.45 -2.03
C THR A 436 11.12 2.44 -1.05
N ALA A 437 10.33 1.98 -0.08
CA ALA A 437 10.75 0.96 0.88
C ALA A 437 11.14 -0.35 0.19
N ARG A 438 10.39 -0.77 -0.84
CA ARG A 438 10.73 -1.93 -1.68
C ARG A 438 12.09 -1.80 -2.34
N SER A 439 12.37 -0.63 -2.91
CA SER A 439 13.66 -0.34 -3.55
C SER A 439 14.81 -0.33 -2.54
N GLN A 440 14.58 0.20 -1.33
CA GLN A 440 15.58 0.23 -0.27
C GLN A 440 15.91 -1.18 0.24
N ALA A 441 14.87 -2.01 0.49
CA ALA A 441 15.04 -3.41 0.87
C ALA A 441 15.84 -4.18 -0.20
N GLY A 442 15.49 -4.04 -1.48
CA GLY A 442 16.20 -4.68 -2.57
C GLY A 442 17.67 -4.24 -2.71
N SER A 443 17.96 -2.97 -2.41
CA SER A 443 19.33 -2.43 -2.44
C SER A 443 20.19 -2.99 -1.31
N ALA A 444 19.64 -3.05 -0.09
CA ALA A 444 20.32 -3.63 1.07
C ALA A 444 20.55 -5.14 0.90
N ASP A 445 19.55 -5.86 0.37
CA ASP A 445 19.67 -7.31 0.11
C ASP A 445 20.73 -7.63 -0.95
N ALA A 446 20.87 -6.78 -1.98
CA ALA A 446 21.92 -6.93 -2.99
C ALA A 446 23.32 -6.84 -2.35
N PHE A 447 23.51 -5.89 -1.44
CA PHE A 447 24.76 -5.77 -0.67
C PHE A 447 25.00 -7.01 0.21
N LEU A 448 24.00 -7.42 0.99
CA LEU A 448 24.12 -8.55 1.91
C LEU A 448 24.44 -9.86 1.17
N ARG A 449 23.87 -10.06 -0.02
CA ARG A 449 24.17 -11.22 -0.87
C ARG A 449 25.63 -11.23 -1.34
N ASP A 450 26.17 -10.09 -1.74
CA ASP A 450 27.58 -9.97 -2.15
C ASP A 450 28.53 -10.18 -0.97
N TYR A 451 28.19 -9.62 0.20
CA TYR A 451 28.93 -9.81 1.43
C TYR A 451 29.00 -11.28 1.87
N LEU A 452 27.87 -12.00 1.87
CA LEU A 452 27.84 -13.43 2.19
C LEU A 452 28.57 -14.28 1.14
N GLY A 453 28.48 -13.91 -0.14
CA GLY A 453 29.18 -14.59 -1.24
C GLY A 453 30.70 -14.42 -1.22
N THR A 454 31.21 -13.34 -0.62
CA THR A 454 32.64 -13.05 -0.48
C THR A 454 33.24 -13.60 0.80
N THR A 455 32.47 -13.71 1.88
CA THR A 455 32.89 -14.27 3.18
C THR A 455 32.81 -15.80 3.26
N SER A 456 32.03 -16.45 2.39
CA SER A 456 31.94 -17.92 2.28
C SER A 456 33.09 -18.59 1.49
N LYS A 457 34.05 -17.82 0.97
CA LYS A 457 35.23 -18.32 0.24
C LYS A 457 36.49 -18.17 1.08
#